data_AF-A0A920CLG5-F1
#
_entry.id   AF-A0A920CLG5-F1
#
_cell.length_a   1.000
_cell.length_b   1.000
_cell.length_c   1.000
_cell.angle_alpha   90.00
_cell.angle_beta   90.00
_cell.angle_gamma   90.00
#
_symmetry.space_group_name_H-M   'P 1'
#
loop_
_entity.id
_entity.type
_entity.pdbx_description
1 polymer ?
#
loop_
_entity_poly.entity_id
_entity_poly.type
_entity_poly.pdbx_seq_one_letter_code
_entity_poly.pdbx_strand_id
1 'polypeptide(L)'
;MSRLVTLSPQEAAELQQQFGLTAAEEACPPDDPEASLAYSPSAAITAAALLKQESCLLYLDELAARLGTDSRPIAASMLAKRYAALSAVPFFYALTCYDRALELPLEAVQLRVGKGAGVPWLEGLLVSGELFATGPAGRMREPWRLEAAERYLRLHLTPLWQALSRYSGLPEIILWENAAVRIYSLYEKRLPAGDKAATARIAEDLHFLLKELPAEPFGQRSQPLAFFYGTEGDTETAPKSKSPQSRVRKTCCLYHCVSAKADYCTACPKVARPANSRQLAAEAGEVRQSKTDTASQICKRDDA
;
A
#
# COMPACT_ATOMS: atom_id res chain seq x y z
N MET A 1 1.27 29.33 -4.13
CA MET A 1 1.92 28.20 -4.84
C MET A 1 2.81 27.47 -3.84
N SER A 2 2.67 26.15 -3.73
CA SER A 2 3.54 25.33 -2.88
C SER A 2 4.97 25.39 -3.42
N ARG A 3 5.96 25.55 -2.53
CA ARG A 3 7.37 25.65 -2.93
C ARG A 3 7.98 24.26 -2.96
N LEU A 4 8.73 23.94 -4.02
CA LEU A 4 9.57 22.75 -4.04
C LEU A 4 10.64 22.88 -2.94
N VAL A 5 10.77 21.81 -2.16
CA VAL A 5 11.75 21.68 -1.08
C VAL A 5 12.45 20.34 -1.25
N THR A 6 13.77 20.37 -1.28
CA THR A 6 14.59 19.15 -1.24
C THR A 6 14.52 18.54 0.15
N LEU A 7 14.37 17.22 0.22
CA LEU A 7 14.48 16.49 1.47
C LEU A 7 15.90 16.64 2.03
N SER A 8 16.03 16.84 3.34
CA SER A 8 17.34 16.78 3.96
C SER A 8 17.96 15.38 3.80
N PRO A 9 19.30 15.24 3.82
CA PRO A 9 19.93 13.91 3.75
C PRO A 9 19.44 12.94 4.82
N GLN A 10 19.09 13.45 6.02
CA GLN A 10 18.54 12.64 7.10
C GLN A 10 17.11 12.17 6.79
N GLU A 11 16.25 13.06 6.30
CA GLU A 11 14.88 12.71 5.89
C GLU A 11 14.90 11.65 4.77
N ALA A 12 15.77 11.83 3.76
CA ALA A 12 15.92 10.89 2.65
C ALA A 12 16.46 9.52 3.11
N ALA A 13 17.51 9.49 3.94
CA ALA A 13 18.06 8.25 4.48
C ALA A 13 17.05 7.50 5.35
N GLU A 14 16.26 8.21 6.15
CA GLU A 14 15.19 7.62 6.95
C GLU A 14 14.10 7.03 6.04
N LEU A 15 13.64 7.77 5.02
CA LEU A 15 12.65 7.27 4.06
C LEU A 15 13.12 5.98 3.34
N GLN A 16 14.40 5.95 2.96
CA GLN A 16 15.02 4.77 2.37
C GLN A 16 15.08 3.58 3.35
N GLN A 17 15.66 3.78 4.54
CA GLN A 17 15.90 2.70 5.49
C GLN A 17 14.58 2.12 6.03
N GLN A 18 13.59 2.98 6.28
CA GLN A 18 12.37 2.62 6.97
C GLN A 18 11.22 2.19 6.06
N PHE A 19 11.22 2.65 4.80
CA PHE A 19 10.11 2.43 3.88
C PHE A 19 10.55 1.94 2.50
N GLY A 20 11.87 1.79 2.26
CA GLY A 20 12.39 1.33 0.97
C GLY A 20 12.11 2.29 -0.18
N LEU A 21 11.90 3.59 0.11
CA LEU A 21 11.73 4.65 -0.88
C LEU A 21 13.08 5.29 -1.16
N THR A 22 13.63 5.06 -2.35
CA THR A 22 14.96 5.53 -2.76
C THR A 22 14.85 6.48 -3.95
N ALA A 23 15.76 7.44 -4.05
CA ALA A 23 15.96 8.28 -5.23
C ALA A 23 17.32 7.95 -5.86
N ALA A 24 17.42 7.96 -7.19
CA ALA A 24 18.71 7.82 -7.87
C ALA A 24 18.76 8.73 -9.11
N GLU A 25 19.88 9.46 -9.27
CA GLU A 25 20.12 10.36 -10.40
C GLU A 25 20.22 9.62 -11.74
N GLU A 26 20.65 8.35 -11.73
CA GLU A 26 20.70 7.51 -12.91
C GLU A 26 19.37 6.77 -13.09
N ALA A 27 18.58 7.23 -14.07
CA ALA A 27 17.70 6.32 -14.76
C ALA A 27 18.58 5.19 -15.32
N CYS A 28 18.28 3.93 -14.98
CA CYS A 28 18.80 2.82 -15.77
C CYS A 28 18.50 3.15 -17.24
N PRO A 29 19.49 3.21 -18.14
CA PRO A 29 19.25 3.64 -19.50
C PRO A 29 18.10 2.83 -20.07
N PRO A 30 17.17 3.44 -20.82
CA PRO A 30 16.23 2.64 -21.57
C PRO A 30 17.05 1.74 -22.48
N ASP A 31 16.89 0.42 -22.34
CA ASP A 31 17.25 -0.47 -23.43
C ASP A 31 16.61 0.10 -24.71
N ASP A 32 17.41 0.20 -25.76
CA ASP A 32 17.17 0.81 -27.07
C ASP A 32 15.70 1.21 -27.41
N PRO A 33 15.44 2.46 -27.84
CA PRO A 33 14.10 2.90 -28.26
C PRO A 33 13.55 2.18 -29.50
N GLU A 34 14.36 1.38 -30.19
CA GLU A 34 13.94 0.50 -31.30
C GLU A 34 13.74 -0.98 -30.90
N ALA A 35 13.96 -1.36 -29.63
CA ALA A 35 13.66 -2.70 -29.12
C ALA A 35 12.16 -2.85 -28.79
N SER A 36 11.39 -2.89 -29.87
CA SER A 36 9.94 -3.14 -29.93
C SER A 36 9.51 -4.45 -29.22
N LEU A 37 8.50 -4.31 -28.34
CA LEU A 37 7.40 -5.26 -28.08
C LEU A 37 7.68 -6.60 -27.37
N ALA A 38 8.76 -6.74 -26.62
CA ALA A 38 8.91 -7.88 -25.72
C ALA A 38 9.27 -7.43 -24.30
N TYR A 39 8.30 -7.45 -23.39
CA TYR A 39 8.55 -7.38 -21.95
C TYR A 39 9.50 -8.52 -21.56
N SER A 40 10.71 -8.17 -21.13
CA SER A 40 11.63 -9.13 -20.52
C SER A 40 11.33 -9.19 -19.02
N PRO A 41 11.20 -10.38 -18.38
CA PRO A 41 10.82 -10.55 -16.97
C PRO A 41 11.75 -9.93 -15.91
N SER A 42 12.74 -9.14 -16.33
CA SER A 42 13.73 -8.46 -15.47
C SER A 42 13.81 -6.94 -15.71
N ALA A 43 12.97 -6.38 -16.59
CA ALA A 43 12.95 -4.94 -16.84
C ALA A 43 12.22 -4.20 -15.71
N ALA A 44 12.77 -3.08 -15.24
CA ALA A 44 12.15 -2.25 -14.22
C ALA A 44 10.82 -1.68 -14.76
N ILE A 45 9.70 -1.98 -14.09
CA ILE A 45 8.38 -1.43 -14.46
C ILE A 45 8.11 -0.15 -13.67
N THR A 46 7.62 0.89 -14.35
CA THR A 46 7.13 2.11 -13.70
C THR A 46 5.71 1.92 -13.18
N ALA A 47 5.31 2.68 -12.16
CA ALA A 47 3.95 2.72 -11.68
C ALA A 47 2.98 3.17 -12.79
N ALA A 48 3.41 4.10 -13.66
CA ALA A 48 2.63 4.52 -14.83
C ALA A 48 2.37 3.38 -15.82
N ALA A 49 3.29 2.43 -15.97
CA ALA A 49 3.07 1.28 -16.84
C ALA A 49 1.91 0.39 -16.34
N LEU A 50 1.66 0.33 -15.03
CA LEU A 50 0.50 -0.40 -14.47
C LEU A 50 -0.85 0.21 -14.85
N LEU A 51 -0.89 1.45 -15.35
CA LEU A 51 -2.13 2.05 -15.88
C LEU A 51 -2.51 1.48 -17.26
N LYS A 52 -1.54 0.91 -17.99
CA LYS A 52 -1.74 0.31 -19.31
C LYS A 52 -2.19 -1.14 -19.15
N GLN A 53 -3.25 -1.52 -19.86
CA GLN A 53 -3.86 -2.84 -19.76
C GLN A 53 -2.85 -3.98 -19.96
N GLU A 54 -2.10 -3.95 -21.05
CA GLU A 54 -1.15 -5.01 -21.40
C GLU A 54 -0.06 -5.19 -20.33
N SER A 55 0.64 -4.10 -19.98
CA SER A 55 1.70 -4.12 -18.96
C SER A 55 1.17 -4.53 -17.58
N CYS A 56 -0.03 -4.08 -17.19
CA CYS A 56 -0.63 -4.48 -15.93
C CYS A 56 -0.98 -5.98 -15.89
N LEU A 57 -1.55 -6.53 -16.97
CA LEU A 57 -1.90 -7.94 -17.05
C LEU A 57 -0.65 -8.82 -16.97
N LEU A 58 0.39 -8.49 -17.75
CA LEU A 58 1.67 -9.19 -17.72
C LEU A 58 2.29 -9.19 -16.32
N TYR A 59 2.30 -8.03 -15.66
CA TYR A 59 2.85 -7.90 -14.31
C TYR A 59 2.05 -8.72 -13.28
N LEU A 60 0.72 -8.70 -13.36
CA LEU A 60 -0.13 -9.44 -12.44
C LEU A 60 -0.02 -10.95 -12.64
N ASP A 61 0.15 -11.42 -13.88
CA ASP A 61 0.39 -12.84 -14.18
C ASP A 61 1.73 -13.31 -13.63
N GLU A 62 2.80 -12.53 -13.82
CA GLU A 62 4.11 -12.83 -13.26
C GLU A 62 4.08 -12.83 -11.73
N LEU A 63 3.43 -11.83 -11.13
CA LEU A 63 3.28 -11.76 -9.69
C LEU A 63 2.45 -12.92 -9.14
N ALA A 64 1.36 -13.30 -9.82
CA ALA A 64 0.55 -14.46 -9.47
C ALA A 64 1.42 -15.72 -9.44
N ALA A 65 2.16 -15.98 -10.53
CA ALA A 65 3.06 -17.12 -10.63
C ALA A 65 4.11 -17.14 -9.50
N ARG A 66 4.71 -15.98 -9.20
CA ARG A 66 5.68 -15.84 -8.09
C ARG A 66 5.06 -16.09 -6.71
N LEU A 67 3.78 -15.77 -6.54
CA LEU A 67 3.01 -16.02 -5.32
C LEU A 67 2.44 -17.45 -5.25
N GLY A 68 2.65 -18.28 -6.27
CA GLY A 68 2.12 -19.64 -6.35
C GLY A 68 0.61 -19.70 -6.60
N THR A 69 0.09 -18.76 -7.40
CA THR A 69 -1.32 -18.72 -7.83
C THR A 69 -1.42 -18.34 -9.31
N ASP A 70 -2.55 -18.60 -9.94
CA ASP A 70 -2.92 -18.14 -11.29
C ASP A 70 -3.95 -17.00 -11.26
N SER A 71 -4.32 -16.52 -10.06
CA SER A 71 -5.38 -15.55 -9.87
C SER A 71 -4.86 -14.12 -9.84
N ARG A 72 -5.13 -13.37 -10.91
CA ARG A 72 -4.88 -11.91 -10.99
C ARG A 72 -5.53 -11.12 -9.83
N PRO A 73 -6.78 -11.38 -9.40
CA PRO A 73 -7.34 -10.70 -8.23
C PRO A 73 -6.50 -10.86 -6.95
N ILE A 74 -5.96 -12.06 -6.71
CA ILE A 74 -5.10 -12.34 -5.56
C ILE A 74 -3.79 -11.56 -5.67
N ALA A 75 -3.15 -11.59 -6.84
CA ALA A 75 -1.93 -10.83 -7.10
C ALA A 75 -2.14 -9.32 -6.93
N ALA A 76 -3.24 -8.76 -7.46
CA ALA A 76 -3.60 -7.35 -7.31
C ALA A 76 -3.81 -6.96 -5.84
N SER A 77 -4.45 -7.82 -5.03
CA SER A 77 -4.62 -7.57 -3.60
C SER A 77 -3.28 -7.54 -2.86
N MET A 78 -2.36 -8.46 -3.18
CA MET A 78 -1.03 -8.50 -2.56
C MET A 78 -0.16 -7.32 -2.99
N LEU A 79 -0.18 -6.97 -4.29
CA LEU A 79 0.47 -5.77 -4.81
C LEU A 79 -0.06 -4.54 -4.11
N ALA A 80 -1.38 -4.37 -4.00
CA ALA A 80 -1.96 -3.19 -3.42
C ALA A 80 -1.57 -2.99 -1.95
N LYS A 81 -1.60 -4.08 -1.18
CA LYS A 81 -1.15 -4.10 0.22
C LYS A 81 0.31 -3.68 0.36
N ARG A 82 1.19 -4.21 -0.48
CA ARG A 82 2.64 -3.94 -0.42
C ARG A 82 2.96 -2.56 -0.96
N TYR A 83 2.37 -2.17 -2.08
CA TYR A 83 2.55 -0.86 -2.70
C TYR A 83 2.12 0.27 -1.76
N ALA A 84 0.97 0.13 -1.07
CA ALA A 84 0.55 1.11 -0.07
C ALA A 84 1.54 1.25 1.10
N ALA A 85 2.18 0.16 1.52
CA ALA A 85 3.23 0.20 2.54
C ALA A 85 4.49 0.95 2.08
N LEU A 86 4.78 0.94 0.77
CA LEU A 86 5.97 1.56 0.18
C LEU A 86 5.73 2.98 -0.37
N SER A 87 4.46 3.40 -0.53
CA SER A 87 4.09 4.72 -1.07
C SER A 87 3.27 5.53 -0.07
N ALA A 88 2.07 5.03 0.29
CA ALA A 88 1.14 5.77 1.15
C ALA A 88 1.69 5.99 2.56
N VAL A 89 2.31 4.95 3.13
CA VAL A 89 2.91 5.05 4.46
C VAL A 89 4.05 6.08 4.50
N PRO A 90 5.09 6.03 3.65
CA PRO A 90 6.12 7.08 3.67
C PRO A 90 5.58 8.47 3.32
N PHE A 91 4.60 8.58 2.41
CA PHE A 91 3.96 9.86 2.09
C PHE A 91 3.31 10.50 3.33
N PHE A 92 2.42 9.78 4.02
CA PHE A 92 1.75 10.31 5.21
C PHE A 92 2.69 10.44 6.40
N TYR A 93 3.72 9.60 6.50
CA TYR A 93 4.77 9.75 7.50
C TYR A 93 5.53 11.07 7.28
N ALA A 94 5.96 11.38 6.06
CA ALA A 94 6.67 12.63 5.75
C ALA A 94 5.77 13.87 5.92
N LEU A 95 4.48 13.75 5.59
CA LEU A 95 3.49 14.80 5.80
C LEU A 95 3.35 15.14 7.29
N THR A 96 3.32 14.10 8.14
CA THR A 96 3.16 14.24 9.60
C THR A 96 4.45 14.61 10.30
N CYS A 97 5.58 13.99 10.00
CA CYS A 97 6.83 14.21 10.74
C CYS A 97 7.61 15.43 10.25
N TYR A 98 7.51 15.77 8.95
CA TYR A 98 8.44 16.70 8.32
C TYR A 98 7.77 17.92 7.66
N ASP A 99 6.44 17.97 7.60
CA ASP A 99 5.74 18.91 6.73
C ASP A 99 6.25 18.83 5.27
N ARG A 100 6.37 17.58 4.79
CA ARG A 100 6.79 17.24 3.43
C ARG A 100 5.73 16.43 2.74
N ALA A 101 5.19 16.97 1.65
CA ALA A 101 4.37 16.23 0.71
C ALA A 101 5.27 15.72 -0.41
N LEU A 102 5.57 14.42 -0.40
CA LEU A 102 6.47 13.79 -1.38
C LEU A 102 5.86 13.86 -2.79
N GLU A 103 6.65 14.28 -3.77
CA GLU A 103 6.26 14.23 -5.19
C GLU A 103 6.62 12.86 -5.74
N LEU A 104 5.61 12.05 -6.04
CA LEU A 104 5.74 10.70 -6.56
C LEU A 104 5.02 10.60 -7.92
N PRO A 105 5.51 11.24 -8.99
CA PRO A 105 4.91 11.09 -10.31
C PRO A 105 5.02 9.64 -10.78
N LEU A 106 3.93 9.06 -11.27
CA LEU A 106 3.84 7.63 -11.61
C LEU A 106 4.88 7.21 -12.65
N GLU A 107 5.28 8.14 -13.53
CA GLU A 107 6.27 7.94 -14.57
C GLU A 107 7.68 7.80 -14.01
N ALA A 108 7.98 8.45 -12.88
CA ALA A 108 9.29 8.38 -12.24
C ALA A 108 9.37 7.29 -11.17
N VAL A 109 8.24 6.76 -10.69
CA VAL A 109 8.24 5.70 -9.67
C VAL A 109 8.41 4.33 -10.34
N GLN A 110 9.53 3.67 -10.09
CA GLN A 110 9.84 2.31 -10.51
C GLN A 110 9.66 1.31 -9.37
N LEU A 111 9.09 0.15 -9.68
CA LEU A 111 8.89 -0.94 -8.73
C LEU A 111 10.17 -1.77 -8.63
N ARG A 112 10.82 -1.77 -7.47
CA ARG A 112 12.09 -2.48 -7.25
C ARG A 112 11.83 -3.91 -6.80
N VAL A 113 12.00 -4.83 -7.74
CA VAL A 113 11.80 -6.28 -7.50
C VAL A 113 12.95 -6.83 -6.66
N GLY A 114 12.63 -7.43 -5.51
CA GLY A 114 13.63 -8.06 -4.66
C GLY A 114 14.15 -9.35 -5.27
N LYS A 115 15.48 -9.55 -5.22
CA LYS A 115 16.18 -10.75 -5.72
C LYS A 115 16.69 -11.58 -4.56
N GLY A 116 16.53 -12.91 -4.64
CA GLY A 116 17.04 -13.85 -3.65
C GLY A 116 16.03 -14.33 -2.61
N ALA A 117 16.39 -15.40 -1.91
CA ALA A 117 15.55 -16.03 -0.90
C ALA A 117 15.39 -15.11 0.34
N GLY A 118 14.16 -15.00 0.85
CA GLY A 118 13.86 -14.18 2.04
C GLY A 118 13.75 -12.67 1.80
N VAL A 119 14.03 -12.18 0.59
CA VAL A 119 13.81 -10.78 0.21
C VAL A 119 12.36 -10.59 -0.25
N PRO A 120 11.65 -9.52 0.20
CA PRO A 120 10.32 -9.23 -0.30
C PRO A 120 10.28 -9.14 -1.83
N TRP A 121 9.25 -9.69 -2.46
CA TRP A 121 9.14 -9.72 -3.91
C TRP A 121 9.14 -8.32 -4.52
N LEU A 122 8.51 -7.35 -3.83
CA LEU A 122 8.65 -5.92 -4.06
C LEU A 122 9.40 -5.32 -2.87
N GLU A 123 10.68 -5.05 -3.08
CA GLU A 123 11.61 -4.64 -2.04
C GLU A 123 11.45 -3.16 -1.69
N GLY A 124 11.16 -2.32 -2.69
CA GLY A 124 10.99 -0.89 -2.51
C GLY A 124 10.48 -0.18 -3.77
N LEU A 125 10.47 1.15 -3.70
CA LEU A 125 10.20 2.03 -4.83
C LEU A 125 11.46 2.85 -5.11
N LEU A 126 11.79 2.97 -6.39
CA LEU A 126 12.86 3.84 -6.86
C LEU A 126 12.23 5.02 -7.60
N VAL A 127 12.56 6.25 -7.19
CA VAL A 127 12.18 7.46 -7.91
C VAL A 127 13.33 7.85 -8.82
N SER A 128 13.06 7.91 -10.13
CA SER A 128 14.03 8.37 -11.12
C SER A 128 14.29 9.86 -10.94
N GLY A 129 15.56 10.23 -10.76
CA GLY A 129 15.98 11.58 -10.42
C GLY A 129 15.93 11.88 -8.93
N GLU A 130 15.94 13.17 -8.60
CA GLU A 130 15.87 13.66 -7.21
C GLU A 130 14.43 13.51 -6.67
N LEU A 131 14.30 13.02 -5.43
CA LEU A 131 13.01 12.96 -4.73
C LEU A 131 12.69 14.33 -4.14
N PHE A 132 11.77 15.04 -4.81
CA PHE A 132 11.26 16.32 -4.34
C PHE A 132 10.11 16.15 -3.35
N ALA A 133 9.95 17.17 -2.51
CA ALA A 133 8.73 17.36 -1.73
C ALA A 133 8.24 18.80 -1.87
N THR A 134 6.98 19.03 -1.51
CA THR A 134 6.49 20.39 -1.25
C THR A 134 6.24 20.58 0.24
N GLY A 135 6.34 21.82 0.71
CA GLY A 135 6.02 22.19 2.09
C GLY A 135 5.03 23.36 2.14
N PRO A 136 4.55 23.74 3.35
CA PRO A 136 3.55 24.81 3.51
C PRO A 136 4.06 26.19 3.05
N ALA A 137 5.38 26.40 3.01
CA ALA A 137 6.01 27.60 2.44
C ALA A 137 5.45 28.93 3.00
N GLY A 138 5.20 29.00 4.31
CA GLY A 138 4.64 30.18 4.99
C GLY A 138 3.11 30.28 4.94
N ARG A 139 2.42 29.31 4.33
CA ARG A 139 0.96 29.15 4.44
C ARG A 139 0.60 28.47 5.77
N MET A 140 -0.67 28.60 6.15
CA MET A 140 -1.28 27.72 7.15
C MET A 140 -1.11 26.26 6.74
N ARG A 141 -0.85 25.40 7.72
CA ARG A 141 -0.53 23.99 7.50
C ARG A 141 -1.73 23.23 6.95
N GLU A 142 -2.92 23.50 7.46
CA GLU A 142 -4.13 22.71 7.24
C GLU A 142 -4.58 22.76 5.76
N PRO A 143 -4.69 23.95 5.10
CA PRO A 143 -5.02 24.00 3.68
C PRO A 143 -3.95 23.36 2.78
N TRP A 144 -2.67 23.46 3.16
CA TRP A 144 -1.58 22.81 2.43
C TRP A 144 -1.61 21.28 2.60
N ARG A 145 -1.84 20.78 3.82
CA ARG A 145 -1.97 19.36 4.16
C ARG A 145 -3.13 18.72 3.38
N LEU A 146 -4.26 19.42 3.30
CA LEU A 146 -5.40 19.01 2.49
C LEU A 146 -5.01 18.90 1.00
N GLU A 147 -4.50 19.98 0.41
CA GLU A 147 -4.08 20.01 -1.00
C GLU A 147 -3.07 18.90 -1.33
N ALA A 148 -2.08 18.67 -0.45
CA ALA A 148 -1.09 17.61 -0.58
C ALA A 148 -1.71 16.21 -0.59
N ALA A 149 -2.57 15.90 0.39
CA ALA A 149 -3.21 14.60 0.49
C ALA A 149 -4.16 14.35 -0.69
N GLU A 150 -4.95 15.35 -1.10
CA GLU A 150 -5.83 15.26 -2.26
C GLU A 150 -5.06 15.01 -3.54
N ARG A 151 -3.97 15.75 -3.76
CA ARG A 151 -3.10 15.60 -4.94
C ARG A 151 -2.50 14.20 -5.00
N TYR A 152 -1.94 13.71 -3.88
CA TYR A 152 -1.38 12.37 -3.80
C TYR A 152 -2.41 11.28 -4.10
N LEU A 153 -3.59 11.35 -3.47
CA LEU A 153 -4.66 10.38 -3.73
C LEU A 153 -5.09 10.40 -5.19
N ARG A 154 -5.42 11.59 -5.71
CA ARG A 154 -5.97 11.76 -7.06
C ARG A 154 -5.00 11.40 -8.16
N LEU A 155 -3.74 11.78 -8.04
CA LEU A 155 -2.76 11.64 -9.12
C LEU A 155 -1.90 10.37 -8.99
N HIS A 156 -1.87 9.73 -7.83
CA HIS A 156 -1.03 8.57 -7.59
C HIS A 156 -1.84 7.31 -7.27
N LEU A 157 -2.52 7.26 -6.11
CA LEU A 157 -3.14 6.01 -5.64
C LEU A 157 -4.43 5.64 -6.38
N THR A 158 -5.32 6.60 -6.58
CA THR A 158 -6.62 6.38 -7.24
C THR A 158 -6.49 5.78 -8.65
N PRO A 159 -5.67 6.34 -9.57
CA PRO A 159 -5.54 5.76 -10.91
C PRO A 159 -4.94 4.35 -10.87
N LEU A 160 -3.99 4.07 -9.97
CA LEU A 160 -3.44 2.73 -9.79
C LEU A 160 -4.52 1.74 -9.31
N TRP A 161 -5.35 2.10 -8.34
CA TRP A 161 -6.41 1.21 -7.85
C TRP A 161 -7.49 0.97 -8.90
N GLN A 162 -7.86 2.00 -9.65
CA GLN A 162 -8.81 1.85 -10.75
C GLN A 162 -8.26 0.93 -11.84
N ALA A 163 -6.99 1.08 -12.22
CA ALA A 163 -6.33 0.20 -13.19
C ALA A 163 -6.25 -1.25 -12.69
N LEU A 164 -5.75 -1.47 -11.47
CA LEU A 164 -5.68 -2.80 -10.88
C LEU A 164 -7.06 -3.45 -10.78
N SER A 165 -8.08 -2.71 -10.35
CA SER A 165 -9.44 -3.24 -10.26
C SER A 165 -9.97 -3.64 -11.64
N ARG A 166 -9.84 -2.75 -12.62
CA ARG A 166 -10.30 -2.95 -13.99
C ARG A 166 -9.65 -4.17 -14.65
N TYR A 167 -8.34 -4.35 -14.49
CA TYR A 167 -7.59 -5.39 -15.21
C TYR A 167 -7.51 -6.72 -14.45
N SER A 168 -7.59 -6.71 -13.12
CA SER A 168 -7.61 -7.95 -12.32
C SER A 168 -9.00 -8.49 -12.05
N GLY A 169 -10.03 -7.65 -12.07
CA GLY A 169 -11.38 -7.97 -11.60
C GLY A 169 -11.55 -7.89 -10.07
N LEU A 170 -10.52 -7.50 -9.32
CA LEU A 170 -10.63 -7.28 -7.87
C LEU A 170 -11.41 -5.99 -7.57
N PRO A 171 -12.44 -6.00 -6.71
CA PRO A 171 -13.15 -4.77 -6.35
C PRO A 171 -12.25 -3.69 -5.71
N GLU A 172 -12.39 -2.43 -6.15
CA GLU A 172 -11.62 -1.29 -5.62
C GLU A 172 -11.71 -1.13 -4.10
N ILE A 173 -12.85 -1.49 -3.51
CA ILE A 173 -13.07 -1.46 -2.06
C ILE A 173 -12.03 -2.31 -1.30
N ILE A 174 -11.57 -3.43 -1.87
CA ILE A 174 -10.54 -4.30 -1.26
C ILE A 174 -9.16 -3.62 -1.35
N LEU A 175 -8.85 -2.99 -2.50
CA LEU A 175 -7.61 -2.24 -2.71
C LEU A 175 -7.51 -1.06 -1.74
N TRP A 176 -8.60 -0.30 -1.59
CA TRP A 176 -8.67 0.80 -0.65
C TRP A 176 -8.56 0.35 0.81
N GLU A 177 -9.22 -0.74 1.22
CA GLU A 177 -9.05 -1.23 2.59
C GLU A 177 -7.62 -1.72 2.86
N ASN A 178 -6.99 -2.37 1.88
CA ASN A 178 -5.58 -2.77 1.99
C ASN A 178 -4.68 -1.55 2.27
N ALA A 179 -4.90 -0.42 1.57
CA ALA A 179 -4.18 0.81 1.83
C ALA A 179 -4.55 1.44 3.18
N ALA A 180 -5.83 1.49 3.51
CA ALA A 180 -6.34 2.11 4.72
C ALA A 180 -5.79 1.44 5.99
N VAL A 181 -5.73 0.10 6.03
CA VAL A 181 -5.14 -0.65 7.15
C VAL A 181 -3.66 -0.29 7.36
N ARG A 182 -2.91 0.00 6.30
CA ARG A 182 -1.50 0.43 6.40
C ARG A 182 -1.39 1.85 6.96
N ILE A 183 -2.28 2.74 6.55
CA ILE A 183 -2.39 4.09 7.09
C ILE A 183 -2.78 4.05 8.58
N TYR A 184 -3.73 3.21 8.98
CA TYR A 184 -4.07 3.10 10.41
C TYR A 184 -2.89 2.59 11.23
N SER A 185 -2.20 1.54 10.76
CA SER A 185 -1.02 1.03 11.46
C SER A 185 0.08 2.08 11.60
N LEU A 186 0.23 2.99 10.62
CA LEU A 186 1.14 4.12 10.72
C LEU A 186 0.76 5.02 11.91
N TYR A 187 -0.50 5.46 12.00
CA TYR A 187 -0.94 6.44 13.01
C TYR A 187 -1.20 5.83 14.40
N GLU A 188 -1.65 4.58 14.47
CA GLU A 188 -2.04 3.92 15.73
C GLU A 188 -0.87 3.22 16.41
N LYS A 189 0.18 2.85 15.66
CA LYS A 189 1.30 2.05 16.19
C LYS A 189 2.65 2.68 15.91
N ARG A 190 2.96 2.93 14.63
CA ARG A 190 4.32 3.29 14.22
C ARG A 190 4.72 4.71 14.63
N LEU A 191 3.87 5.70 14.38
CA LEU A 191 4.11 7.08 14.77
C LEU A 191 4.15 7.24 16.30
N PRO A 192 3.21 6.67 17.09
CA PRO A 192 3.28 6.73 18.56
C PRO A 192 4.48 6.02 19.18
N ALA A 193 5.02 4.99 18.51
CA ALA A 193 6.22 4.30 18.97
C ALA A 193 7.52 5.06 18.67
N GLY A 194 7.46 6.09 17.82
CA GLY A 194 8.58 6.99 17.54
C GLY A 194 8.50 8.31 18.32
N ASP A 195 9.46 9.19 18.09
CA ASP A 195 9.61 10.49 18.75
C ASP A 195 9.59 11.68 17.78
N LYS A 196 9.32 11.41 16.49
CA LYS A 196 9.46 12.36 15.38
C LYS A 196 8.33 13.38 15.28
N ALA A 197 7.16 13.07 15.81
CA ALA A 197 6.02 13.97 15.84
C ALA A 197 5.37 13.95 17.22
N ALA A 198 4.95 15.12 17.69
CA ALA A 198 4.22 15.21 18.94
C ALA A 198 2.89 14.42 18.86
N THR A 199 2.49 13.78 19.96
CA THR A 199 1.24 12.99 20.04
C THR A 199 0.02 13.78 19.58
N ALA A 200 -0.06 15.08 19.93
CA ALA A 200 -1.15 15.95 19.49
C ALA A 200 -1.23 16.06 17.96
N ARG A 201 -0.08 16.20 17.29
CA ARG A 201 0.02 16.29 15.84
C ARG A 201 -0.35 14.99 15.14
N ILE A 202 0.07 13.84 15.70
CA ILE A 202 -0.32 12.51 15.20
C ILE A 202 -1.84 12.34 15.27
N ALA A 203 -2.45 12.72 16.40
CA ALA A 203 -3.90 12.64 16.59
C ALA A 203 -4.67 13.59 15.66
N GLU A 204 -4.18 14.82 15.47
CA GLU A 204 -4.74 15.81 14.57
C GLU A 204 -4.69 15.34 13.10
N ASP A 205 -3.54 14.83 12.64
CA ASP A 205 -3.37 14.33 11.28
C ASP A 205 -4.23 13.08 11.02
N LEU A 206 -4.37 12.17 11.99
CA LEU A 206 -5.30 11.05 11.89
C LEU A 206 -6.76 11.54 11.82
N HIS A 207 -7.15 12.51 12.64
CA HIS A 207 -8.48 13.09 12.59
C HIS A 207 -8.79 13.69 11.22
N PHE A 208 -7.87 14.50 10.69
CA PHE A 208 -7.94 15.07 9.34
C PHE A 208 -8.19 13.99 8.27
N LEU A 209 -7.40 12.91 8.29
CA LEU A 209 -7.54 11.82 7.31
C LEU A 209 -8.88 11.10 7.41
N LEU A 210 -9.51 11.07 8.58
CA LEU A 210 -10.77 10.35 8.82
C LEU A 210 -12.01 11.23 8.71
N LYS A 211 -11.89 12.55 8.85
CA LYS A 211 -13.05 13.45 9.03
C LYS A 211 -13.08 14.63 8.08
N GLU A 212 -11.92 15.12 7.62
CA GLU A 212 -11.83 16.35 6.84
C GLU A 212 -11.54 16.08 5.36
N LEU A 213 -10.78 15.04 5.05
CA LEU A 213 -10.43 14.69 3.68
C LEU A 213 -11.69 14.23 2.91
N PRO A 214 -12.03 14.81 1.74
CA PRO A 214 -13.24 14.45 1.02
C PRO A 214 -13.11 13.11 0.29
N ALA A 215 -14.26 12.55 -0.15
CA ALA A 215 -14.30 11.29 -0.89
C ALA A 215 -13.81 11.40 -2.34
N GLU A 216 -13.91 12.58 -2.94
CA GLU A 216 -13.68 12.83 -4.37
C GLU A 216 -12.26 12.47 -4.87
N PRO A 217 -11.16 12.79 -4.16
CA PRO A 217 -9.81 12.36 -4.53
C PRO A 217 -9.60 10.84 -4.60
N PHE A 218 -10.41 10.06 -3.89
CA PHE A 218 -10.36 8.59 -3.91
C PHE A 218 -11.09 7.99 -5.13
N GLY A 219 -11.84 8.79 -5.88
CA GLY A 219 -12.73 8.30 -6.93
C GLY A 219 -13.85 7.40 -6.42
N GLN A 220 -14.20 7.49 -5.13
CA GLN A 220 -15.22 6.65 -4.48
C GLN A 220 -16.43 7.47 -4.05
N ARG A 221 -17.58 6.80 -3.90
CA ARG A 221 -18.81 7.43 -3.39
C ARG A 221 -18.73 7.84 -1.91
N SER A 222 -17.95 7.11 -1.13
CA SER A 222 -17.72 7.35 0.30
C SER A 222 -16.23 7.38 0.57
N GLN A 223 -15.81 8.21 1.53
CA GLN A 223 -14.40 8.34 1.87
C GLN A 223 -13.87 7.02 2.48
N PRO A 224 -12.91 6.32 1.85
CA PRO A 224 -12.56 4.96 2.24
C PRO A 224 -11.92 4.84 3.63
N LEU A 225 -11.10 5.81 4.05
CA LEU A 225 -10.41 5.75 5.34
C LEU A 225 -11.43 5.79 6.50
N ALA A 226 -12.31 6.78 6.53
CA ALA A 226 -13.44 6.86 7.44
C ALA A 226 -14.34 5.63 7.37
N PHE A 227 -14.66 5.16 6.14
CA PHE A 227 -15.52 4.01 5.95
C PHE A 227 -14.96 2.74 6.58
N PHE A 228 -13.66 2.45 6.41
CA PHE A 228 -13.04 1.24 6.98
C PHE A 228 -12.57 1.40 8.42
N TYR A 229 -12.34 2.63 8.90
CA TYR A 229 -11.92 2.86 10.28
C TYR A 229 -12.97 2.38 11.26
N GLY A 230 -14.25 2.66 10.99
CA GLY A 230 -15.36 2.31 11.89
C GLY A 230 -15.26 3.10 13.21
N THR A 231 -16.38 3.59 13.72
CA THR A 231 -16.44 4.08 15.09
C THR A 231 -16.14 2.91 16.03
N GLU A 232 -15.31 3.13 17.05
CA GLU A 232 -15.24 2.26 18.22
C GLU A 232 -16.68 2.16 18.77
N GLY A 233 -17.42 1.10 18.43
CA GLY A 233 -18.84 0.99 18.82
C GLY A 233 -19.76 0.11 17.97
N ASP A 234 -19.44 -0.20 16.70
CA ASP A 234 -20.38 -0.95 15.83
C ASP A 234 -20.34 -2.49 15.99
N THR A 235 -19.92 -2.97 17.16
CA THR A 235 -20.11 -4.37 17.56
C THR A 235 -20.63 -4.42 18.98
N GLU A 236 -21.95 -4.36 19.14
CA GLU A 236 -22.66 -4.74 20.38
C GLU A 236 -22.47 -6.23 20.77
N THR A 237 -21.57 -6.97 20.10
CA THR A 237 -21.31 -8.39 20.36
C THR A 237 -19.83 -8.76 20.47
N ALA A 238 -18.92 -7.80 20.67
CA ALA A 238 -17.53 -8.16 20.94
C ALA A 238 -17.39 -8.84 22.32
N PRO A 239 -16.87 -10.09 22.41
CA PRO A 239 -16.58 -10.70 23.69
C PRO A 239 -15.45 -9.92 24.36
N LYS A 240 -15.65 -9.56 25.63
CA LYS A 240 -14.67 -8.90 26.51
C LYS A 240 -13.40 -9.75 26.65
N SER A 241 -12.43 -9.59 25.75
CA SER A 241 -11.08 -10.15 25.90
C SER A 241 -10.06 -9.04 26.10
N LYS A 242 -9.17 -9.22 27.09
CA LYS A 242 -8.17 -8.28 27.59
C LYS A 242 -6.95 -8.11 26.66
N SER A 243 -7.17 -7.86 25.38
CA SER A 243 -6.15 -7.37 24.44
C SER A 243 -6.79 -6.29 23.57
N PRO A 244 -6.06 -5.27 23.10
CA PRO A 244 -6.59 -4.35 22.11
C PRO A 244 -6.92 -5.19 20.86
N GLN A 245 -8.19 -5.57 20.70
CA GLN A 245 -8.63 -6.37 19.58
C GLN A 245 -8.36 -5.55 18.32
N SER A 246 -7.43 -6.02 17.48
CA SER A 246 -7.18 -5.39 16.19
C SER A 246 -8.48 -5.32 15.42
N ARG A 247 -8.86 -4.12 14.98
CA ARG A 247 -10.05 -3.85 14.17
C ARG A 247 -10.24 -4.93 13.10
N VAL A 248 -11.37 -5.60 13.11
CA VAL A 248 -11.72 -6.59 12.08
C VAL A 248 -11.99 -5.84 10.77
N ARG A 249 -11.31 -6.27 9.70
CA ARG A 249 -11.52 -5.71 8.37
C ARG A 249 -12.93 -6.01 7.86
N LYS A 250 -13.49 -5.11 7.06
CA LYS A 250 -14.76 -5.27 6.34
C LYS A 250 -14.62 -6.19 5.12
N THR A 251 -13.43 -6.31 4.52
CA THR A 251 -13.17 -7.19 3.37
C THR A 251 -12.04 -8.19 3.62
N CYS A 252 -12.07 -9.32 2.90
CA CYS A 252 -10.96 -10.28 2.91
C CYS A 252 -9.87 -9.83 1.92
N CYS A 253 -8.63 -9.71 2.39
CA CYS A 253 -7.50 -9.35 1.52
C CYS A 253 -6.92 -10.51 0.70
N LEU A 254 -7.53 -11.69 0.75
CA LEU A 254 -7.08 -12.89 0.02
C LEU A 254 -5.68 -13.41 0.39
N TYR A 255 -5.08 -12.92 1.49
CA TYR A 255 -3.74 -13.37 1.92
C TYR A 255 -3.65 -14.89 2.18
N HIS A 256 -4.68 -15.48 2.78
CA HIS A 256 -4.74 -16.93 3.00
C HIS A 256 -4.54 -17.75 1.71
N CYS A 257 -4.92 -17.21 0.55
CA CYS A 257 -4.77 -17.87 -0.74
C CYS A 257 -3.31 -17.97 -1.20
N VAL A 258 -2.37 -17.20 -0.63
CA VAL A 258 -0.93 -17.23 -0.96
C VAL A 258 -0.04 -17.56 0.23
N SER A 259 -0.57 -17.56 1.45
CA SER A 259 0.12 -18.07 2.64
C SER A 259 0.47 -19.56 2.49
N ALA A 260 1.70 -19.97 2.81
CA ALA A 260 2.11 -21.37 2.71
C ALA A 260 1.35 -22.28 3.69
N LYS A 261 0.95 -21.73 4.84
CA LYS A 261 0.15 -22.47 5.85
C LYS A 261 -1.36 -22.30 5.69
N ALA A 262 -1.79 -21.57 4.66
CA ALA A 262 -3.16 -21.06 4.49
C ALA A 262 -3.63 -20.19 5.68
N ASP A 263 -2.69 -19.53 6.37
CA ASP A 263 -2.98 -18.65 7.50
C ASP A 263 -3.76 -17.40 7.04
N TYR A 264 -4.76 -17.01 7.82
CA TYR A 264 -5.46 -15.74 7.66
C TYR A 264 -4.64 -14.58 8.24
N CYS A 265 -4.86 -13.36 7.73
CA CYS A 265 -4.30 -12.18 8.37
C CYS A 265 -4.99 -11.94 9.73
N THR A 266 -4.30 -11.27 10.65
CA THR A 266 -4.75 -11.02 12.03
C THR A 266 -6.14 -10.36 12.11
N ALA A 267 -6.43 -9.45 11.20
CA ALA A 267 -7.69 -8.72 11.11
C ALA A 267 -8.72 -9.32 10.13
N CYS A 268 -8.60 -10.60 9.76
CA CYS A 268 -9.42 -11.17 8.69
C CYS A 268 -10.91 -11.34 9.07
N PRO A 269 -11.86 -10.87 8.24
CA PRO A 269 -13.29 -11.06 8.51
C PRO A 269 -13.72 -12.52 8.48
N LYS A 270 -13.03 -13.39 7.72
CA LYS A 270 -13.35 -14.82 7.63
C LYS A 270 -13.13 -15.56 8.97
N VAL A 271 -12.25 -15.05 9.83
CA VAL A 271 -12.00 -15.61 11.17
C VAL A 271 -13.00 -15.08 12.18
N ALA A 272 -13.30 -13.77 12.13
CA ALA A 272 -14.23 -13.11 13.04
C ALA A 272 -15.71 -13.43 12.75
N ARG A 273 -16.06 -13.70 11.49
CA ARG A 273 -17.39 -14.16 11.06
C ARG A 273 -17.26 -15.58 10.55
N PRO A 274 -17.31 -16.61 11.42
CA PRO A 274 -17.28 -17.98 10.96
C PRO A 274 -18.55 -18.27 10.16
N ALA A 275 -18.46 -18.25 8.83
CA ALA A 275 -19.37 -19.00 7.98
C ALA A 275 -18.94 -20.47 8.06
N ASN A 276 -19.91 -21.38 8.26
CA ASN A 276 -19.80 -22.84 8.39
C ASN A 276 -18.36 -23.40 8.31
N SER A 277 -17.86 -23.92 9.44
CA SER A 277 -16.53 -24.53 9.60
C SER A 277 -16.13 -25.55 8.52
N ARG A 278 -17.09 -26.18 7.83
CA ARG A 278 -16.86 -27.06 6.67
C ARG A 278 -16.33 -26.34 5.43
N GLN A 279 -16.75 -25.09 5.18
CA GLN A 279 -16.34 -24.30 4.02
C GLN A 279 -14.91 -23.76 4.19
N LEU A 280 -14.56 -23.28 5.39
CA LEU A 280 -13.21 -22.86 5.74
C LEU A 280 -12.19 -24.01 5.68
N ALA A 281 -12.59 -25.23 6.05
CA ALA A 281 -11.75 -26.43 5.97
C ALA A 281 -11.57 -26.92 4.52
N ALA A 282 -12.60 -26.82 3.68
CA ALA A 282 -12.52 -27.15 2.25
C ALA A 282 -11.61 -26.17 1.49
N GLU A 283 -11.79 -24.86 1.69
CA GLU A 283 -10.94 -23.82 1.09
C GLU A 283 -9.47 -23.95 1.54
N ALA A 284 -9.21 -24.26 2.81
CA ALA A 284 -7.86 -24.48 3.31
C ALA A 284 -7.22 -25.81 2.82
N GLY A 285 -8.05 -26.83 2.53
CA GLY A 285 -7.63 -28.13 2.02
C GLY A 285 -7.20 -28.08 0.55
N GLU A 286 -7.96 -27.37 -0.31
CA GLU A 286 -7.59 -27.14 -1.72
C GLU A 286 -6.31 -26.31 -1.85
N VAL A 287 -6.16 -25.26 -1.04
CA VAL A 287 -4.97 -24.38 -1.07
C VAL A 287 -3.69 -25.10 -0.63
N ARG A 288 -3.78 -26.13 0.22
CA ARG A 288 -2.61 -26.91 0.67
C ARG A 288 -2.08 -27.89 -0.38
N GLN A 289 -2.91 -28.33 -1.33
CA GLN A 289 -2.48 -29.28 -2.37
C GLN A 289 -1.68 -28.62 -3.51
N SER A 290 -1.62 -27.28 -3.60
CA SER A 290 -1.08 -26.57 -4.77
C SER A 290 0.22 -25.78 -4.57
N LYS A 291 0.92 -25.86 -3.42
CA LYS A 291 2.01 -24.91 -3.11
C LYS A 291 3.37 -25.53 -2.77
N THR A 292 4.43 -24.95 -3.35
CA THR A 292 5.84 -25.16 -3.00
C THR A 292 6.35 -24.08 -2.02
N ASP A 293 7.38 -24.42 -1.22
CA ASP A 293 7.83 -23.73 0.01
C ASP A 293 8.31 -22.27 -0.10
N THR A 294 8.36 -21.66 -1.28
CA THR A 294 9.05 -20.37 -1.49
C THR A 294 8.24 -19.13 -1.06
N ALA A 295 6.91 -19.21 -0.93
CA ALA A 295 6.03 -18.06 -0.72
C ALA A 295 5.95 -17.53 0.74
N SER A 296 6.41 -18.31 1.73
CA SER A 296 6.00 -18.10 3.13
C SER A 296 6.72 -16.99 3.90
N GLN A 297 7.86 -16.49 3.42
CA GLN A 297 8.71 -15.57 4.20
C GLN A 297 8.46 -14.08 3.91
N ILE A 298 7.73 -13.74 2.85
CA ILE A 298 7.67 -12.36 2.33
C ILE A 298 6.60 -11.50 3.03
N CYS A 299 5.49 -12.06 3.50
CA CYS A 299 4.38 -11.26 4.03
C CYS A 299 4.38 -11.02 5.55
N LYS A 300 5.14 -11.79 6.35
CA LYS A 300 5.08 -11.68 7.83
C LYS A 300 5.74 -10.43 8.41
N ARG A 301 6.68 -9.81 7.68
CA ARG A 301 7.34 -8.56 8.15
C ARG A 301 6.44 -7.33 8.08
N ASP A 302 5.35 -7.38 7.33
CA ASP A 302 4.48 -6.22 7.10
C ASP A 302 3.29 -6.14 8.07
N ASP A 303 3.14 -7.10 8.98
CA ASP A 303 2.03 -7.14 9.95
C ASP A 303 2.42 -6.58 11.34
N ALA A 304 3.67 -6.10 11.49
CA ALA A 304 4.16 -5.36 12.66
C ALA A 304 4.06 -3.84 12.44
#